data_AF-Q6FT22-F1
#
_entry.id   AF-Q6FT22-F1
#
_cell.length_a   1.000
_cell.length_b   1.000
_cell.length_c   1.000
_cell.angle_alpha   90.00
_cell.angle_beta   90.00
_cell.angle_gamma   90.00
#
_symmetry.space_group_name_H-M   'P 1'
#
loop_
_entity.id
_entity.type
_entity.pdbx_description
1 polymer ?
#
loop_
_entity_poly.entity_id
_entity_poly.type
_entity_poly.pdbx_seq_one_letter_code
_entity_poly.pdbx_strand_id
1 'polypeptide(L)'
;MKFEQFIVAIISVISFVSGFPFRRQIAPPLFTNTTIPHNNGTNGTGGGGGQEGGGGQGGGGGSGGGSGGGSGGGSGGGSGGGSGGGSGGGSGGGSGGGSGGGSGGGSGGGSGGGLITSPGSSYCYPSNGHYPGDTITTGRKIGIFYTGGYLANIQHSDVTVERLFNITNTELNITQLYSVAAAVNKTLGNGEYKGVLIVGNNNSLTGLGYFSSILFNTNKTIVISSNSTLGLPIANQSLSTNRGPILTHNDSAVYSGGLPPYKVPIGVLDTNGTAHYFYRGGLPKFFDRGSGLRLNYTNFTDPGAYNKTRTIPTIRIVNQTNVTDDFIRNVAPNLQGLVVNITGTPFTTTGLQSLRYPVMFVKDQQQLAFVSKWNVPTGIIPGGYLSPAQAQLFLYVAALNNATSPAAWSQWFGNPDII
;
A
#
# COMPACT_ATOMS: atom_id res chain seq x y z
N MET A 1 0.59 -8.88 49.28
CA MET A 1 -0.04 -7.62 48.84
C MET A 1 0.72 -6.95 47.67
N LYS A 2 1.20 -7.70 46.66
CA LYS A 2 2.04 -7.15 45.55
C LYS A 2 1.84 -7.78 44.17
N PHE A 3 0.81 -8.61 43.97
CA PHE A 3 0.52 -9.21 42.65
C PHE A 3 -0.72 -8.60 41.99
N GLU A 4 -1.73 -8.23 42.78
CA GLU A 4 -2.96 -7.63 42.23
C GLU A 4 -2.78 -6.21 41.69
N GLN A 5 -1.86 -5.40 42.25
CA GLN A 5 -1.59 -4.07 41.71
C GLN A 5 -0.86 -4.08 40.36
N PHE A 6 -0.18 -5.19 40.03
CA PHE A 6 0.49 -5.32 38.73
C PHE A 6 -0.51 -5.67 37.61
N ILE A 7 -1.55 -6.45 37.92
CA ILE A 7 -2.62 -6.79 36.97
C ILE A 7 -3.52 -5.58 36.69
N VAL A 8 -3.82 -4.74 37.71
CA VAL A 8 -4.60 -3.50 37.50
C VAL A 8 -3.84 -2.50 36.62
N ALA A 9 -2.51 -2.40 36.73
CA ALA A 9 -1.71 -1.52 35.87
C ALA A 9 -1.73 -1.96 34.39
N ILE A 10 -1.71 -3.27 34.10
CA ILE A 10 -1.76 -3.79 32.72
C ILE A 10 -3.16 -3.60 32.11
N ILE A 11 -4.23 -3.78 32.90
CA ILE A 11 -5.62 -3.57 32.44
C ILE A 11 -5.93 -2.08 32.24
N SER A 12 -5.34 -1.17 33.04
CA SER A 12 -5.48 0.28 32.84
C SER A 12 -4.74 0.82 31.61
N VAL A 13 -3.61 0.23 31.21
CA VAL A 13 -2.90 0.62 29.98
C VAL A 13 -3.67 0.21 28.71
N ILE A 14 -4.42 -0.90 28.76
CA ILE A 14 -5.27 -1.33 27.64
C ILE A 14 -6.53 -0.46 27.50
N SER A 15 -7.00 0.15 28.59
CA SER A 15 -8.23 0.96 28.61
C SER A 15 -8.03 2.43 28.19
N PHE A 16 -6.80 2.88 27.92
CA PHE A 16 -6.50 4.29 27.59
C PHE A 16 -6.30 4.58 26.08
N VAL A 17 -6.53 3.60 25.20
CA VAL A 17 -6.41 3.77 23.74
C VAL A 17 -7.74 4.14 23.07
N SER A 18 -8.85 4.28 23.81
CA SER A 18 -10.16 4.67 23.27
C SER A 18 -10.36 6.18 23.07
N GLY A 19 -9.32 6.99 23.26
CA GLY A 19 -9.39 8.46 23.24
C GLY A 19 -8.78 9.15 22.03
N PHE A 20 -8.42 8.45 20.95
CA PHE A 20 -8.00 9.12 19.73
C PHE A 20 -9.25 9.65 18.99
N PRO A 21 -9.31 10.95 18.62
CA PRO A 21 -10.35 11.42 17.73
C PRO A 21 -10.22 10.66 16.42
N PHE A 22 -11.16 9.75 16.23
CA PHE A 22 -11.36 8.98 15.02
C PHE A 22 -11.52 9.98 13.87
N ARG A 23 -10.45 10.18 13.09
CA ARG A 23 -10.52 11.03 11.91
C ARG A 23 -11.44 10.31 10.93
N ARG A 24 -12.51 11.00 10.51
CA ARG A 24 -13.51 10.52 9.54
C ARG A 24 -12.86 9.66 8.46
N GLN A 25 -13.34 8.42 8.35
CA GLN A 25 -13.21 7.59 7.16
C GLN A 25 -13.71 8.43 5.98
N ILE A 26 -12.76 8.90 5.17
CA ILE A 26 -13.07 9.42 3.85
C ILE A 26 -13.44 8.17 3.04
N ALA A 27 -14.55 8.21 2.30
CA ALA A 27 -14.91 7.15 1.37
C ALA A 27 -13.66 6.74 0.55
N PRO A 28 -13.46 5.44 0.23
CA PRO A 28 -12.29 5.03 -0.54
C PRO A 28 -12.21 5.90 -1.80
N PRO A 29 -11.07 6.59 -2.03
CA PRO A 29 -10.95 7.48 -3.16
C PRO A 29 -11.13 6.65 -4.43
N LEU A 30 -12.08 7.06 -5.27
CA LEU A 30 -12.11 6.63 -6.65
C LEU A 30 -10.89 7.26 -7.32
N PHE A 31 -9.89 6.45 -7.68
CA PHE A 31 -8.86 6.88 -8.62
C PHE A 31 -9.55 7.19 -9.95
N THR A 32 -9.98 8.43 -10.15
CA THR A 32 -10.61 8.88 -11.38
C THR A 32 -9.57 9.26 -12.41
N ASN A 33 -9.90 9.03 -13.66
CA ASN A 33 -9.06 9.32 -14.81
C ASN A 33 -9.11 10.82 -15.11
N THR A 34 -8.21 11.61 -14.50
CA THR A 34 -8.04 13.02 -14.87
C THR A 34 -7.04 13.12 -16.01
N THR A 35 -7.53 13.43 -17.20
CA THR A 35 -6.72 13.76 -18.38
C THR A 35 -5.95 15.06 -18.11
N ILE A 36 -4.62 15.01 -18.11
CA ILE A 36 -3.76 16.19 -17.95
C ILE A 36 -3.52 16.83 -19.33
N PRO A 37 -3.74 18.15 -19.53
CA PRO A 37 -3.25 18.84 -20.71
C PRO A 37 -1.73 18.94 -20.66
N HIS A 38 -1.06 18.36 -21.65
CA HIS A 38 0.39 18.49 -21.84
C HIS A 38 0.73 19.92 -22.30
N ASN A 39 1.40 20.69 -21.44
CA ASN A 39 2.13 21.88 -21.85
C ASN A 39 3.49 21.45 -22.38
N ASN A 40 3.60 21.31 -23.70
CA ASN A 40 4.88 21.10 -24.39
C ASN A 40 5.34 22.44 -24.98
N GLY A 41 6.20 23.14 -24.25
CA GLY A 41 6.91 24.30 -24.77
C GLY A 41 8.27 23.90 -25.30
N THR A 42 8.50 23.99 -26.62
CA THR A 42 9.47 24.91 -27.25
C THR A 42 9.68 24.66 -28.75
N ASN A 43 9.49 25.74 -29.51
CA ASN A 43 10.18 26.22 -30.74
C ASN A 43 10.73 25.26 -31.80
N GLY A 44 10.34 25.52 -33.07
CA GLY A 44 11.19 25.26 -34.24
C GLY A 44 10.51 25.12 -35.60
N THR A 45 10.01 26.23 -36.16
CA THR A 45 10.04 26.65 -37.59
C THR A 45 9.74 25.70 -38.77
N GLY A 46 8.80 26.16 -39.63
CA GLY A 46 8.72 25.90 -41.09
C GLY A 46 7.74 24.78 -41.46
N GLY A 47 6.84 24.87 -42.45
CA GLY A 47 6.57 25.83 -43.52
C GLY A 47 5.82 25.08 -44.64
N GLY A 48 4.82 25.71 -45.27
CA GLY A 48 4.09 25.22 -46.47
C GLY A 48 3.03 24.14 -46.19
N GLY A 49 1.83 24.12 -46.77
CA GLY A 49 1.28 24.75 -47.97
C GLY A 49 0.52 23.68 -48.79
N GLY A 50 -0.71 23.99 -49.24
CA GLY A 50 -1.52 23.16 -50.17
C GLY A 50 -2.63 22.35 -49.47
N GLN A 51 -3.91 22.75 -49.50
CA GLN A 51 -4.90 22.75 -50.60
C GLN A 51 -5.43 21.36 -51.02
N GLU A 52 -6.75 21.38 -51.29
CA GLU A 52 -7.59 20.38 -51.97
C GLU A 52 -7.96 19.15 -51.10
N GLY A 53 -9.22 18.72 -50.96
CA GLY A 53 -10.37 18.81 -51.85
C GLY A 53 -10.92 17.38 -52.00
N GLY A 54 -12.24 17.19 -51.98
CA GLY A 54 -12.86 15.92 -52.40
C GLY A 54 -13.86 15.34 -51.41
N GLY A 55 -15.13 15.43 -51.77
CA GLY A 55 -16.23 14.79 -51.08
C GLY A 55 -16.42 13.31 -51.43
N GLY A 56 -17.44 12.71 -50.82
CA GLY A 56 -17.86 11.34 -51.12
C GLY A 56 -19.03 10.93 -50.24
N GLN A 57 -20.24 11.10 -50.77
CA GLN A 57 -21.48 10.52 -50.25
C GLN A 57 -21.56 9.02 -50.60
N GLY A 58 -22.27 8.27 -49.76
CA GLY A 58 -22.76 6.90 -50.00
C GLY A 58 -22.88 6.16 -48.66
N GLY A 59 -24.01 5.61 -48.20
CA GLY A 59 -25.19 5.10 -48.89
C GLY A 59 -25.32 3.60 -48.58
N GLY A 60 -26.43 3.18 -47.96
CA GLY A 60 -26.81 1.78 -47.69
C GLY A 60 -26.69 1.39 -46.21
N GLY A 61 -27.70 0.91 -45.48
CA GLY A 61 -28.87 0.12 -45.87
C GLY A 61 -28.67 -1.33 -45.43
N GLY A 62 -29.44 -1.82 -44.46
CA GLY A 62 -29.38 -3.24 -44.06
C GLY A 62 -30.03 -3.57 -42.72
N SER A 63 -31.32 -3.88 -42.76
CA SER A 63 -32.13 -4.46 -41.68
C SER A 63 -32.03 -6.00 -41.67
N GLY A 64 -32.11 -6.60 -40.48
CA GLY A 64 -32.35 -8.03 -40.22
C GLY A 64 -32.03 -8.33 -38.75
N GLY A 65 -32.93 -8.79 -37.87
CA GLY A 65 -34.06 -9.70 -38.05
C GLY A 65 -33.60 -11.11 -37.68
N GLY A 66 -33.95 -11.60 -36.48
CA GLY A 66 -33.59 -12.97 -36.06
C GLY A 66 -33.90 -13.30 -34.60
N SER A 67 -35.15 -13.63 -34.33
CA SER A 67 -35.64 -14.28 -33.10
C SER A 67 -35.20 -15.75 -33.06
N GLY A 68 -34.84 -16.28 -31.89
CA GLY A 68 -34.61 -17.71 -31.71
C GLY A 68 -34.67 -18.11 -30.23
N GLY A 69 -35.80 -18.66 -29.81
CA GLY A 69 -35.98 -19.27 -28.49
C GLY A 69 -35.31 -20.64 -28.38
N GLY A 70 -35.13 -21.10 -27.14
CA GLY A 70 -34.59 -22.44 -26.85
C GLY A 70 -34.71 -22.77 -25.37
N SER A 71 -35.73 -23.56 -25.06
CA SER A 71 -36.07 -24.11 -23.74
C SER A 71 -35.16 -25.29 -23.36
N GLY A 72 -34.89 -25.44 -22.05
CA GLY A 72 -34.37 -26.65 -21.42
C GLY A 72 -34.07 -26.32 -19.95
N GLY A 73 -34.66 -26.93 -18.91
CA GLY A 73 -35.10 -28.31 -18.75
C GLY A 73 -34.04 -29.06 -17.94
N GLY A 74 -34.22 -29.20 -16.62
CA GLY A 74 -33.29 -29.95 -15.78
C GLY A 74 -33.56 -29.83 -14.27
N SER A 75 -34.34 -30.78 -13.75
CA SER A 75 -34.64 -30.98 -12.32
C SER A 75 -33.65 -31.96 -11.69
N GLY A 76 -33.38 -31.80 -10.38
CA GLY A 76 -32.71 -32.77 -9.50
C GLY A 76 -31.85 -32.02 -8.48
N GLY A 77 -32.00 -32.10 -7.16
CA GLY A 77 -32.46 -33.18 -6.28
C GLY A 77 -31.32 -33.45 -5.28
N GLY A 78 -31.57 -33.41 -3.98
CA GLY A 78 -30.60 -33.91 -2.98
C GLY A 78 -30.53 -33.14 -1.66
N SER A 79 -31.35 -33.57 -0.71
CA SER A 79 -31.26 -33.27 0.72
C SER A 79 -30.19 -34.16 1.37
N GLY A 80 -29.38 -33.58 2.28
CA GLY A 80 -28.53 -34.29 3.24
C GLY A 80 -27.72 -33.25 4.02
N GLY A 81 -27.81 -33.07 5.33
CA GLY A 81 -27.92 -34.07 6.40
C GLY A 81 -26.52 -34.40 6.90
N GLY A 82 -26.05 -33.75 7.97
CA GLY A 82 -24.70 -34.03 8.51
C GLY A 82 -24.27 -33.10 9.63
N SER A 83 -24.71 -33.40 10.85
CA SER A 83 -24.20 -32.85 12.11
C SER A 83 -22.93 -33.60 12.54
N GLY A 84 -21.89 -32.88 12.95
CA GLY A 84 -20.73 -33.41 13.69
C GLY A 84 -19.82 -32.23 14.05
N GLY A 85 -19.55 -31.88 15.30
CA GLY A 85 -19.30 -32.73 16.46
C GLY A 85 -17.82 -33.04 16.52
N GLY A 86 -17.03 -32.20 17.21
CA GLY A 86 -15.57 -32.36 17.28
C GLY A 86 -14.89 -31.37 18.21
N SER A 87 -15.06 -31.57 19.52
CA SER A 87 -14.25 -30.96 20.58
C SER A 87 -12.87 -31.63 20.58
N GLY A 88 -11.80 -30.85 20.40
CA GLY A 88 -10.41 -31.34 20.52
C GLY A 88 -9.59 -30.39 21.38
N GLY A 89 -9.44 -30.75 22.65
CA GLY A 89 -8.50 -30.11 23.58
C GLY A 89 -7.05 -30.47 23.25
N GLY A 90 -6.13 -29.56 23.58
CA GLY A 90 -4.70 -29.74 23.40
C GLY A 90 -3.92 -28.77 24.27
N SER A 91 -3.77 -29.14 25.54
CA SER A 91 -2.84 -28.51 26.49
C SER A 91 -1.41 -28.93 26.13
N GLY A 92 -0.53 -27.97 25.86
CA GLY A 92 0.90 -28.21 25.64
C GLY A 92 1.72 -27.15 26.36
N GLY A 93 2.17 -27.47 27.58
CA GLY A 93 3.11 -26.67 28.35
C GLY A 93 4.52 -26.71 27.74
N GLY A 94 5.26 -25.62 27.96
CA GLY A 94 6.64 -25.48 27.56
C GLY A 94 7.33 -24.41 28.39
N SER A 95 7.86 -24.81 29.53
CA SER A 95 8.69 -24.00 30.43
C SER A 95 10.14 -23.97 29.91
N GLY A 96 10.72 -22.77 29.85
CA GLY A 96 12.17 -22.53 29.77
C GLY A 96 12.38 -21.02 29.88
N GLY A 97 12.99 -20.45 30.92
CA GLY A 97 14.16 -20.91 31.65
C GLY A 97 15.39 -20.22 31.05
N GLY A 98 15.69 -18.99 31.48
CA GLY A 98 16.81 -18.21 30.93
C GLY A 98 17.05 -16.91 31.71
N SER A 99 17.79 -17.03 32.81
CA SER A 99 18.27 -15.94 33.65
C SER A 99 19.58 -15.36 33.10
N GLY A 100 19.70 -14.03 33.08
CA GLY A 100 20.94 -13.27 32.92
C GLY A 100 20.58 -11.79 32.85
N GLY A 101 20.88 -10.90 33.79
CA GLY A 101 22.07 -10.82 34.64
C GLY A 101 23.05 -9.85 33.97
N GLY A 102 22.88 -8.54 34.16
CA GLY A 102 23.73 -7.53 33.54
C GLY A 102 23.41 -6.12 34.04
N SER A 103 24.03 -5.76 35.16
CA SER A 103 23.99 -4.45 35.81
C SER A 103 25.03 -3.50 35.20
N GLY A 104 24.66 -2.24 35.01
CA GLY A 104 25.55 -1.09 34.79
C GLY A 104 24.67 0.11 34.43
N GLY A 105 24.48 1.14 35.25
CA GLY A 105 25.41 1.79 36.16
C GLY A 105 26.02 3.00 35.46
N GLY A 106 25.30 4.13 35.42
CA GLY A 106 25.76 5.35 34.77
C GLY A 106 24.81 6.52 35.03
N SER A 107 25.07 7.24 36.13
CA SER A 107 24.36 8.44 36.57
C SER A 107 24.95 9.70 35.94
N GLY A 108 24.09 10.68 35.65
CA GLY A 108 24.41 12.09 35.38
C GLY A 108 23.21 12.71 34.64
N GLY A 109 22.40 13.61 35.18
CA GLY A 109 22.66 14.69 36.12
C GLY A 109 22.53 16.01 35.36
N GLY A 110 21.36 16.66 35.39
CA GLY A 110 21.12 17.93 34.71
C GLY A 110 19.68 18.41 34.79
N SER A 111 19.38 19.14 35.86
CA SER A 111 18.07 19.71 36.20
C SER A 111 17.76 21.00 35.44
N GLY A 112 16.46 21.19 35.14
CA GLY A 112 15.82 22.46 34.77
C GLY A 112 14.48 22.11 34.12
N GLY A 113 13.32 22.13 34.79
CA GLY A 113 12.77 23.25 35.55
C GLY A 113 11.74 23.96 34.67
N GLY A 114 10.53 23.39 34.54
CA GLY A 114 9.45 23.98 33.74
C GLY A 114 8.12 23.23 33.92
N LEU A 115 7.22 23.85 34.68
CA LEU A 115 5.83 23.52 35.00
C LEU A 115 5.08 22.52 34.09
N ILE A 116 4.45 21.52 34.71
CA ILE A 116 3.38 20.71 34.12
C ILE A 116 2.10 21.57 34.04
N THR A 117 1.63 21.86 32.82
CA THR A 117 0.24 22.25 32.56
C THR A 117 -0.26 21.57 31.27
N SER A 118 -1.13 20.57 31.44
CA SER A 118 -2.07 19.97 30.46
C SER A 118 -1.52 19.30 29.17
N PRO A 119 -2.03 18.10 28.77
CA PRO A 119 -1.52 17.35 27.63
C PRO A 119 -2.08 17.90 26.30
N GLY A 120 -1.30 18.76 25.64
CA GLY A 120 -1.60 19.25 24.30
C GLY A 120 -0.36 19.17 23.41
N SER A 121 -0.28 18.09 22.61
CA SER A 121 0.53 18.01 21.38
C SER A 121 1.90 18.70 21.40
N SER A 122 2.82 18.23 22.25
CA SER A 122 4.25 18.52 22.07
C SER A 122 4.78 17.64 20.95
N TYR A 123 4.60 18.07 19.71
CA TYR A 123 5.39 17.58 18.59
C TYR A 123 6.86 17.81 18.93
N CYS A 124 7.67 16.76 18.91
CA CYS A 124 9.12 16.84 19.01
C CYS A 124 9.67 17.51 17.73
N TYR A 125 9.51 18.82 17.63
CA TYR A 125 10.32 19.64 16.77
C TYR A 125 11.61 19.95 17.53
N PRO A 126 12.80 19.60 17.01
CA PRO A 126 14.05 20.05 17.61
C PRO A 126 14.07 21.59 17.55
N SER A 127 13.99 22.23 18.71
CA SER A 127 14.25 23.66 18.85
C SER A 127 15.76 23.90 18.66
N ASN A 128 16.12 24.87 17.82
CA ASN A 128 17.48 25.32 17.47
C ASN A 128 18.20 24.59 16.33
N GLY A 129 17.58 24.46 15.15
CA GLY A 129 18.26 24.48 13.84
C GLY A 129 19.36 23.44 13.57
N HIS A 130 19.63 22.57 14.52
CA HIS A 130 20.58 21.48 14.49
C HIS A 130 19.72 20.23 14.52
N TYR A 131 19.58 19.61 13.35
CA TYR A 131 18.66 18.51 13.18
C TYR A 131 19.29 17.27 13.81
N PRO A 132 18.57 16.52 14.64
CA PRO A 132 19.00 15.22 15.07
C PRO A 132 19.09 14.30 13.84
N GLY A 133 20.29 14.16 13.29
CA GLY A 133 20.54 13.60 11.96
C GLY A 133 21.47 14.41 11.07
N ASP A 134 21.91 15.61 11.47
CA ASP A 134 22.89 16.42 10.72
C ASP A 134 24.23 15.71 10.50
N THR A 135 24.54 14.68 11.28
CA THR A 135 25.63 13.76 10.95
C THR A 135 25.14 12.74 9.90
N ILE A 136 25.09 13.15 8.64
CA ILE A 136 25.03 12.20 7.53
C ILE A 136 26.30 11.37 7.62
N THR A 137 26.15 10.08 7.90
CA THR A 137 27.29 9.16 7.92
C THR A 137 27.86 9.13 6.52
N THR A 138 29.06 9.70 6.39
CA THR A 138 29.76 9.87 5.12
C THR A 138 29.96 8.50 4.47
N GLY A 139 29.82 8.45 3.14
CA GLY A 139 30.13 7.25 2.35
C GLY A 139 29.23 7.02 1.14
N ARG A 140 27.94 7.39 1.19
CA ARG A 140 26.97 7.27 0.07
C ARG A 140 25.81 8.27 0.20
N LYS A 141 25.29 8.73 -0.94
CA LYS A 141 24.24 9.75 -1.07
C LYS A 141 22.83 9.23 -0.70
N ILE A 142 21.93 10.15 -0.39
CA ILE A 142 20.48 9.91 -0.24
C ILE A 142 19.72 10.76 -1.28
N GLY A 143 18.81 10.12 -2.03
CA GLY A 143 17.92 10.82 -2.95
C GLY A 143 16.58 11.14 -2.29
N ILE A 144 16.20 12.41 -2.26
CA ILE A 144 14.88 12.86 -1.82
C ILE A 144 14.00 13.13 -3.03
N PHE A 145 12.81 12.52 -3.06
CA PHE A 145 11.78 12.75 -4.07
C PHE A 145 10.58 13.42 -3.43
N TYR A 146 10.33 14.66 -3.80
CA TYR A 146 9.24 15.46 -3.27
C TYR A 146 8.01 15.37 -4.18
N THR A 147 6.89 14.97 -3.59
CA THR A 147 5.58 14.87 -4.26
C THR A 147 4.49 15.64 -3.52
N GLY A 148 4.74 16.03 -2.26
CA GLY A 148 3.83 16.75 -1.36
C GLY A 148 4.34 16.73 0.07
N GLY A 149 3.59 17.30 1.02
CA GLY A 149 4.00 17.32 2.44
C GLY A 149 5.06 18.38 2.76
N TYR A 150 5.75 18.20 3.90
CA TYR A 150 6.74 19.15 4.41
C TYR A 150 8.16 18.76 4.00
N LEU A 151 8.83 19.66 3.30
CA LEU A 151 10.23 19.55 2.92
C LEU A 151 11.03 20.69 3.54
N ALA A 152 11.91 20.35 4.48
CA ALA A 152 12.86 21.27 5.08
C ALA A 152 13.87 21.78 4.06
N ASN A 153 14.48 22.93 4.34
CA ASN A 153 15.61 23.43 3.55
C ASN A 153 16.86 22.61 3.88
N ILE A 154 17.16 21.61 3.05
CA ILE A 154 18.29 20.70 3.24
C ILE A 154 19.38 21.09 2.24
N GLN A 155 20.53 21.52 2.75
CA GLN A 155 21.71 21.89 1.96
C GLN A 155 22.89 21.02 2.40
N HIS A 156 23.05 19.85 1.77
CA HIS A 156 24.13 18.92 2.06
C HIS A 156 24.60 18.22 0.78
N SER A 157 25.92 18.08 0.58
CA SER A 157 26.52 17.52 -0.64
C SER A 157 26.11 16.07 -0.93
N ASP A 158 25.87 15.29 0.14
CA ASP A 158 25.43 13.89 0.05
C ASP A 158 23.90 13.71 -0.07
N VAL A 159 23.15 14.81 -0.25
CA VAL A 159 21.69 14.77 -0.42
C VAL A 159 21.32 15.40 -1.74
N THR A 160 20.57 14.69 -2.57
CA THR A 160 19.99 15.24 -3.80
C THR A 160 18.49 15.34 -3.65
N VAL A 161 17.90 16.49 -4.02
CA VAL A 161 16.45 16.70 -3.94
C VAL A 161 15.87 16.86 -5.34
N GLU A 162 14.91 16.02 -5.68
CA GLU A 162 14.13 16.08 -6.92
C GLU A 162 12.66 16.38 -6.59
N ARG A 163 12.11 17.43 -7.20
CA ARG A 163 10.70 17.82 -7.02
C ARG A 163 9.90 17.32 -8.21
N LEU A 164 9.10 16.28 -7.99
CA LEU A 164 8.26 15.67 -9.02
C LEU A 164 6.88 16.32 -9.07
N PHE A 165 6.28 16.52 -7.89
CA PHE A 165 4.94 17.07 -7.75
C PHE A 165 4.83 17.95 -6.51
N ASN A 166 3.73 18.69 -6.39
CA ASN A 166 3.36 19.44 -5.20
C ASN A 166 1.88 19.23 -4.87
N ILE A 167 1.52 17.98 -4.55
CA ILE A 167 0.15 17.60 -4.22
C ILE A 167 -0.09 17.80 -2.72
N THR A 168 -1.08 18.60 -2.36
CA THR A 168 -1.31 19.02 -0.97
C THR A 168 -2.39 18.20 -0.26
N ASN A 169 -3.54 17.99 -0.92
CA ASN A 169 -4.76 17.50 -0.26
C ASN A 169 -5.39 16.26 -0.91
N THR A 170 -4.80 15.73 -1.98
CA THR A 170 -5.30 14.53 -2.67
C THR A 170 -4.25 13.42 -2.66
N GLU A 171 -4.71 12.19 -2.79
CA GLU A 171 -3.81 11.05 -3.02
C GLU A 171 -3.17 11.14 -4.41
N LEU A 172 -1.95 10.62 -4.56
CA LEU A 172 -1.32 10.44 -5.86
C LEU A 172 -2.07 9.39 -6.67
N ASN A 173 -2.39 9.71 -7.91
CA ASN A 173 -2.98 8.74 -8.82
C ASN A 173 -1.93 7.73 -9.34
N ILE A 174 -2.40 6.68 -10.02
CA ILE A 174 -1.51 5.60 -10.49
C ILE A 174 -0.39 6.09 -11.43
N THR A 175 -0.64 7.09 -12.29
CA THR A 175 0.39 7.58 -13.20
C THR A 175 1.47 8.36 -12.47
N GLN A 176 1.07 9.16 -11.48
CA GLN A 176 1.98 9.87 -10.58
C GLN A 176 2.81 8.88 -9.75
N LEU A 177 2.19 7.82 -9.23
CA LEU A 177 2.90 6.75 -8.52
C LEU A 177 3.99 6.11 -9.40
N TYR A 178 3.68 5.81 -10.67
CA TYR A 178 4.69 5.28 -11.61
C TYR A 178 5.79 6.30 -11.96
N SER A 179 5.48 7.60 -12.06
CA SER A 179 6.51 8.64 -12.24
C SER A 179 7.47 8.70 -11.06
N VAL A 180 6.95 8.59 -9.83
CA VAL A 180 7.79 8.45 -8.62
C VAL A 180 8.63 7.18 -8.72
N ALA A 181 8.02 6.05 -9.09
CA ALA A 181 8.74 4.79 -9.17
C ALA A 181 9.87 4.78 -10.19
N ALA A 182 9.67 5.39 -11.36
CA ALA A 182 10.71 5.53 -12.37
C ALA A 182 11.90 6.35 -11.84
N ALA A 183 11.64 7.50 -11.21
CA ALA A 183 12.67 8.37 -10.66
C ALA A 183 13.44 7.69 -9.50
N VAL A 184 12.71 7.07 -8.58
CA VAL A 184 13.27 6.32 -7.45
C VAL A 184 14.10 5.13 -7.92
N ASN A 185 13.60 4.34 -8.88
CA ASN A 185 14.31 3.17 -9.38
C ASN A 185 15.65 3.52 -10.03
N LYS A 186 15.71 4.63 -10.78
CA LYS A 186 16.95 5.16 -11.35
C LYS A 186 17.99 5.44 -10.25
N THR A 187 17.57 6.08 -9.16
CA THR A 187 18.46 6.39 -8.02
C THR A 187 18.86 5.15 -7.23
N LEU A 188 17.93 4.22 -7.00
CA LEU A 188 18.22 2.95 -6.32
C LEU A 188 19.19 2.08 -7.12
N GLY A 189 19.13 2.11 -8.45
CA GLY A 189 20.08 1.42 -9.33
C GLY A 189 21.49 2.03 -9.35
N ASN A 190 21.65 3.28 -8.92
CA ASN A 190 22.94 3.96 -8.90
C ASN A 190 23.77 3.60 -7.65
N GLY A 191 25.01 3.16 -7.85
CA GLY A 191 25.97 2.82 -6.79
C GLY A 191 26.29 3.97 -5.82
N GLU A 192 26.11 5.23 -6.19
CA GLU A 192 26.38 6.35 -5.28
C GLU A 192 25.40 6.46 -4.13
N TYR A 193 24.18 5.91 -4.28
CA TYR A 193 23.11 6.08 -3.31
C TYR A 193 22.97 4.90 -2.36
N LYS A 194 22.81 5.16 -1.06
CA LYS A 194 22.48 4.12 -0.05
C LYS A 194 20.98 3.92 0.15
N GLY A 195 20.18 4.91 -0.24
CA GLY A 195 18.73 4.85 -0.09
C GLY A 195 18.04 6.10 -0.62
N VAL A 196 16.73 6.13 -0.43
CA VAL A 196 15.85 7.22 -0.87
C VAL A 196 14.86 7.60 0.23
N LEU A 197 14.43 8.86 0.16
CA LEU A 197 13.30 9.39 0.93
C LEU A 197 12.26 9.93 -0.06
N ILE A 198 11.03 9.46 0.05
CA ILE A 198 9.88 9.98 -0.69
C ILE A 198 9.06 10.83 0.27
N VAL A 199 8.97 12.13 0.00
CA VAL A 199 8.21 13.07 0.81
C VAL A 199 6.86 13.33 0.12
N GLY A 200 5.78 12.86 0.73
CA GLY A 200 4.42 12.94 0.18
C GLY A 200 3.43 13.58 1.16
N ASN A 201 2.24 13.97 0.69
CA ASN A 201 1.19 14.38 1.62
C ASN A 201 0.61 13.17 2.38
N ASN A 202 -0.06 13.42 3.51
CA ASN A 202 -0.65 12.38 4.36
C ASN A 202 -1.59 11.42 3.61
N ASN A 203 -2.35 11.92 2.64
CA ASN A 203 -3.30 11.12 1.87
C ASN A 203 -2.61 10.15 0.90
N SER A 204 -1.34 10.40 0.57
CA SER A 204 -0.57 9.60 -0.38
C SER A 204 0.34 8.56 0.28
N LEU A 205 0.55 8.62 1.60
CA LEU A 205 1.57 7.79 2.26
C LEU A 205 1.22 6.29 2.18
N THR A 206 -0.04 5.89 2.38
CA THR A 206 -0.45 4.48 2.25
C THR A 206 -0.19 3.97 0.83
N GLY A 207 -0.69 4.71 -0.17
CA GLY A 207 -0.52 4.36 -1.58
C GLY A 207 0.95 4.26 -1.95
N LEU A 208 1.76 5.25 -1.57
CA LEU A 208 3.21 5.27 -1.82
C LEU A 208 3.92 4.11 -1.14
N GLY A 209 3.66 3.85 0.14
CA GLY A 209 4.30 2.77 0.90
C GLY A 209 3.98 1.40 0.30
N TYR A 210 2.70 1.15 0.02
CA TYR A 210 2.24 -0.14 -0.50
C TYR A 210 2.73 -0.36 -1.94
N PHE A 211 2.59 0.66 -2.79
CA PHE A 211 3.07 0.61 -4.17
C PHE A 211 4.59 0.41 -4.26
N SER A 212 5.36 1.11 -3.41
CA SER A 212 6.81 0.92 -3.29
C SER A 212 7.16 -0.51 -2.87
N SER A 213 6.34 -1.13 -2.03
CA SER A 213 6.59 -2.49 -1.51
C SER A 213 6.39 -3.55 -2.59
N ILE A 214 5.47 -3.29 -3.52
CA ILE A 214 5.28 -4.14 -4.68
C ILE A 214 6.47 -4.00 -5.64
N LEU A 215 6.79 -2.78 -6.06
CA LEU A 215 7.68 -2.54 -7.21
C LEU A 215 9.17 -2.66 -6.88
N PHE A 216 9.63 -2.19 -5.72
CA PHE A 216 11.06 -2.11 -5.51
C PHE A 216 11.62 -3.43 -4.98
N ASN A 217 12.60 -3.96 -5.72
CA ASN A 217 13.35 -5.15 -5.37
C ASN A 217 14.81 -4.79 -5.01
N THR A 218 15.00 -4.15 -3.85
CA THR A 218 16.32 -3.64 -3.41
C THR A 218 16.55 -3.87 -1.92
N ASN A 219 17.81 -3.86 -1.47
CA ASN A 219 18.19 -3.89 -0.05
C ASN A 219 18.40 -2.48 0.49
N LYS A 220 18.54 -1.50 -0.40
CA LYS A 220 18.71 -0.10 -0.06
C LYS A 220 17.50 0.40 0.73
N THR A 221 17.74 1.39 1.56
CA THR A 221 16.71 1.99 2.39
C THR A 221 15.72 2.76 1.53
N ILE A 222 14.42 2.55 1.76
CA ILE A 222 13.34 3.33 1.14
C ILE A 222 12.48 3.86 2.28
N VAL A 223 12.43 5.19 2.44
CA VAL A 223 11.58 5.84 3.44
C VAL A 223 10.50 6.64 2.75
N ILE A 224 9.27 6.54 3.23
CA ILE A 224 8.11 7.34 2.83
C ILE A 224 7.71 8.17 4.05
N SER A 225 7.62 9.48 3.89
CA SER A 225 7.30 10.38 5.00
C SER A 225 6.43 11.55 4.57
N SER A 226 5.59 12.06 5.48
CA SER A 226 4.96 13.38 5.33
C SER A 226 5.89 14.55 5.60
N ASN A 227 7.02 14.27 6.23
CA ASN A 227 7.95 15.27 6.72
C ASN A 227 9.41 14.82 6.51
N SER A 228 10.16 15.61 5.77
CA SER A 228 11.56 15.30 5.49
C SER A 228 12.45 15.27 6.74
N THR A 229 12.12 16.03 7.80
CA THR A 229 12.92 16.05 9.04
C THR A 229 12.81 14.75 9.83
N LEU A 230 11.70 14.03 9.70
CA LEU A 230 11.51 12.72 10.32
C LEU A 230 12.01 11.59 9.42
N GLY A 231 11.81 11.72 8.10
CA GLY A 231 12.18 10.69 7.14
C GLY A 231 13.67 10.61 6.83
N LEU A 232 14.38 11.74 6.80
CA LEU A 232 15.80 11.78 6.43
C LEU A 232 16.71 11.05 7.43
N PRO A 233 16.54 11.22 8.77
CA PRO A 233 17.31 10.44 9.75
C PRO A 233 17.13 8.93 9.57
N ILE A 234 15.89 8.46 9.33
CA ILE A 234 15.60 7.04 9.07
C ILE A 234 16.34 6.58 7.80
N ALA A 235 16.31 7.37 6.72
CA ALA A 235 16.97 7.04 5.46
C ALA A 235 18.50 6.97 5.59
N ASN A 236 19.07 7.72 6.53
CA ASN A 236 20.50 7.81 6.79
C ASN A 236 21.06 6.65 7.63
N GLN A 237 20.20 5.92 8.35
CA GLN A 237 20.61 4.86 9.27
C GLN A 237 20.84 3.52 8.57
N SER A 238 21.97 2.88 8.89
CA SER A 238 22.28 1.52 8.41
C SER A 238 21.26 0.50 8.89
N LEU A 239 20.70 0.68 10.10
CA LEU A 239 19.66 -0.17 10.67
C LEU A 239 18.38 -0.22 9.83
N SER A 240 18.14 0.76 8.95
CA SER A 240 16.97 0.82 8.07
C SER A 240 17.11 -0.02 6.79
N THR A 241 18.31 -0.53 6.51
CA THR A 241 18.62 -1.37 5.33
C THR A 241 17.87 -2.70 5.40
N ASN A 242 17.46 -3.22 4.24
CA ASN A 242 16.82 -4.53 4.09
C ASN A 242 15.50 -4.72 4.86
N ARG A 243 14.74 -3.64 5.07
CA ARG A 243 13.42 -3.67 5.73
C ARG A 243 12.23 -3.55 4.77
N GLY A 244 12.51 -3.41 3.48
CA GLY A 244 11.54 -2.91 2.51
C GLY A 244 11.21 -1.44 2.76
N PRO A 245 10.14 -0.93 2.14
CA PRO A 245 9.69 0.44 2.35
C PRO A 245 9.24 0.67 3.78
N ILE A 246 9.77 1.74 4.38
CA ILE A 246 9.47 2.20 5.73
C ILE A 246 8.61 3.45 5.61
N LEU A 247 7.59 3.56 6.45
CA LEU A 247 6.67 4.69 6.46
C LEU A 247 6.71 5.38 7.82
N THR A 248 6.81 6.71 7.84
CA THR A 248 6.66 7.52 9.06
C THR A 248 5.67 8.65 8.79
N HIS A 249 4.80 8.94 9.75
CA HIS A 249 3.93 10.10 9.67
C HIS A 249 4.57 11.28 10.44
N ASN A 250 3.73 12.20 10.91
CA ASN A 250 4.12 13.24 11.86
C ASN A 250 4.13 12.72 13.32
N ASP A 251 3.91 11.43 13.52
CA ASP A 251 4.19 10.74 14.78
C ASP A 251 5.62 10.18 14.75
N SER A 252 6.23 9.99 15.91
CA SER A 252 7.54 9.32 16.01
C SER A 252 7.46 7.83 15.70
N ALA A 253 6.31 7.32 15.25
CA ALA A 253 6.12 5.90 14.99
C ALA A 253 6.59 5.54 13.58
N VAL A 254 7.26 4.39 13.48
CA VAL A 254 7.79 3.87 12.22
C VAL A 254 6.99 2.63 11.84
N TYR A 255 6.44 2.60 10.63
CA TYR A 255 5.56 1.55 10.12
C TYR A 255 6.20 0.86 8.90
N SER A 256 5.70 -0.33 8.58
CA SER A 256 5.96 -0.96 7.28
C SER A 256 5.08 -0.29 6.22
N GLY A 257 5.65 -0.01 5.04
CA GLY A 257 4.87 0.44 3.89
C GLY A 257 4.04 -0.67 3.23
N GLY A 258 4.41 -1.94 3.41
CA GLY A 258 3.78 -3.08 2.73
C GLY A 258 2.58 -3.68 3.45
N LEU A 259 2.41 -3.37 4.73
CA LEU A 259 1.30 -3.88 5.53
C LEU A 259 0.06 -2.97 5.42
N PRO A 260 -1.14 -3.52 5.65
CA PRO A 260 -2.36 -2.72 5.71
C PRO A 260 -2.24 -1.58 6.73
N PRO A 261 -2.99 -0.49 6.53
CA PRO A 261 -2.84 0.74 7.30
C PRO A 261 -2.89 0.52 8.82
N TYR A 262 -1.74 0.74 9.47
CA TYR A 262 -1.59 1.51 10.71
C TYR A 262 -2.12 0.92 12.03
N LYS A 263 -1.68 -0.28 12.42
CA LYS A 263 -1.87 -0.68 13.84
C LYS A 263 -0.62 -1.10 14.58
N VAL A 264 0.42 -1.54 13.87
CA VAL A 264 1.61 -2.06 14.55
C VAL A 264 2.84 -1.31 14.07
N PRO A 265 3.37 -0.38 14.88
CA PRO A 265 4.66 0.22 14.59
C PRO A 265 5.74 -0.87 14.61
N ILE A 266 6.62 -0.84 13.60
CA ILE A 266 7.82 -1.68 13.54
C ILE A 266 9.00 -1.06 14.31
N GLY A 267 8.87 0.22 14.68
CA GLY A 267 9.85 0.96 15.44
C GLY A 267 9.34 2.34 15.87
N VAL A 268 10.22 3.10 16.52
CA VAL A 268 9.97 4.46 17.00
C VAL A 268 11.22 5.31 16.79
N LEU A 269 11.03 6.59 16.48
CA LEU A 269 12.08 7.61 16.50
C LEU A 269 12.24 8.13 17.93
N ASP A 270 13.47 8.13 18.44
CA ASP A 270 13.77 8.88 19.66
C ASP A 270 13.86 10.39 19.39
N THR A 271 14.07 11.16 20.46
CA THR A 271 14.24 12.62 20.37
C THR A 271 15.46 13.04 19.55
N ASN A 272 16.40 12.13 19.33
CA ASN A 272 17.59 12.34 18.53
C ASN A 272 17.40 11.90 17.06
N GLY A 273 16.17 11.61 16.63
CA GLY A 273 15.89 11.15 15.26
C GLY A 273 16.42 9.75 14.97
N THR A 274 16.83 9.00 15.99
CA THR A 274 17.31 7.63 15.84
C THR A 274 16.14 6.66 15.81
N ALA A 275 16.04 5.84 14.76
CA ALA A 275 15.00 4.82 14.67
C ALA A 275 15.41 3.58 15.47
N HIS A 276 14.60 3.25 16.47
CA HIS A 276 14.69 2.03 17.25
C HIS A 276 13.64 1.05 16.75
N TYR A 277 14.06 -0.10 16.25
CA TYR A 277 13.15 -1.09 15.67
C TYR A 277 12.85 -2.21 16.65
N PHE A 278 11.57 -2.46 16.92
CA PHE A 278 11.12 -3.59 17.74
C PHE A 278 11.14 -4.90 16.96
N TYR A 279 10.85 -4.81 15.67
CA TYR A 279 10.78 -5.96 14.77
C TYR A 279 11.72 -5.76 13.59
N ARG A 280 12.17 -6.86 12.98
CA ARG A 280 12.67 -6.81 11.61
C ARG A 280 11.48 -6.62 10.67
N GLY A 281 11.00 -5.38 10.54
CA GLY A 281 10.03 -5.03 9.50
C GLY A 281 10.61 -5.31 8.11
N GLY A 282 9.82 -5.58 7.08
CA GLY A 282 8.36 -5.58 7.05
C GLY A 282 7.86 -5.64 5.61
N LEU A 283 8.41 -6.53 4.80
CA LEU A 283 7.76 -6.92 3.55
C LEU A 283 6.89 -8.14 3.86
N PRO A 284 5.57 -8.12 3.57
CA PRO A 284 4.77 -9.34 3.51
C PRO A 284 5.53 -10.41 2.73
N LYS A 285 5.50 -11.69 3.15
CA LYS A 285 6.27 -12.75 2.47
C LYS A 285 5.95 -12.82 0.97
N PHE A 286 4.74 -12.41 0.60
CA PHE A 286 4.31 -12.32 -0.79
C PHE A 286 5.06 -11.25 -1.63
N PHE A 287 5.60 -10.19 -1.01
CA PHE A 287 6.46 -9.19 -1.68
C PHE A 287 7.96 -9.41 -1.44
N ASP A 288 8.32 -10.47 -0.71
CA ASP A 288 9.73 -10.82 -0.53
C ASP A 288 10.40 -11.16 -1.87
N ARG A 289 11.72 -10.99 -1.96
CA ARG A 289 12.48 -11.21 -3.20
C ARG A 289 12.37 -12.63 -3.74
N GLY A 290 12.29 -13.60 -2.84
CA GLY A 290 12.10 -15.01 -3.16
C GLY A 290 10.64 -15.43 -3.23
N SER A 291 9.69 -14.49 -3.18
CA SER A 291 8.28 -14.84 -3.25
C SER A 291 7.97 -15.44 -4.62
N GLY A 292 7.08 -16.41 -4.66
CA GLY A 292 6.67 -17.00 -5.93
C GLY A 292 5.86 -16.03 -6.80
N LEU A 293 5.38 -14.89 -6.27
CA LEU A 293 4.94 -13.79 -7.14
C LEU A 293 6.09 -13.30 -8.01
N ARG A 294 7.23 -12.98 -7.41
CA ARG A 294 8.40 -12.44 -8.13
C ARG A 294 9.10 -13.51 -8.95
N LEU A 295 9.11 -14.77 -8.50
CA LEU A 295 9.68 -15.88 -9.26
C LEU A 295 8.81 -16.25 -10.48
N ASN A 296 7.48 -16.24 -10.34
CA ASN A 296 6.58 -16.61 -11.45
C ASN A 296 6.27 -15.44 -12.39
N TYR A 297 6.39 -14.20 -11.92
CA TYR A 297 6.13 -12.98 -12.69
C TYR A 297 7.31 -12.02 -12.58
N THR A 298 8.37 -12.29 -13.34
CA THR A 298 9.62 -11.50 -13.33
C THR A 298 9.41 -10.04 -13.74
N ASN A 299 8.35 -9.74 -14.49
CA ASN A 299 7.96 -8.40 -14.88
C ASN A 299 7.02 -7.71 -13.88
N PHE A 300 6.50 -8.39 -12.85
CA PHE A 300 5.52 -7.81 -11.90
C PHE A 300 6.03 -6.56 -11.19
N THR A 301 7.34 -6.45 -11.03
CA THR A 301 8.01 -5.38 -10.30
C THR A 301 8.59 -4.30 -11.22
N ASP A 302 8.18 -4.22 -12.48
CA ASP A 302 8.74 -3.25 -13.42
C ASP A 302 8.21 -1.82 -13.13
N PRO A 303 9.06 -0.90 -12.63
CA PRO A 303 8.64 0.48 -12.37
C PRO A 303 8.47 1.30 -13.65
N GLY A 304 8.84 0.76 -14.81
CA GLY A 304 8.62 1.35 -16.13
C GLY A 304 7.36 0.85 -16.85
N ALA A 305 6.57 -0.05 -16.24
CA ALA A 305 5.44 -0.70 -16.90
C ALA A 305 4.45 0.29 -17.55
N TYR A 306 4.08 1.34 -16.82
CA TYR A 306 3.18 2.38 -17.33
C TYR A 306 3.74 3.09 -18.59
N ASN A 307 5.04 3.36 -18.63
CA ASN A 307 5.66 4.04 -19.77
C ASN A 307 5.65 3.17 -21.04
N LYS A 308 5.59 1.84 -20.89
CA LYS A 308 5.52 0.88 -21.99
C LYS A 308 4.12 0.78 -22.57
N THR A 309 3.10 0.70 -21.71
CA THR A 309 1.71 0.50 -22.17
C THR A 309 1.01 1.81 -22.51
N ARG A 310 1.39 2.91 -21.85
CA ARG A 310 0.75 4.25 -21.94
C ARG A 310 -0.77 4.22 -21.81
N THR A 311 -1.32 3.17 -21.21
CA THR A 311 -2.74 2.90 -21.07
C THR A 311 -2.99 2.46 -19.64
N ILE A 312 -3.92 3.13 -18.97
CA ILE A 312 -4.30 2.83 -17.59
C ILE A 312 -5.40 1.76 -17.66
N PRO A 313 -5.22 0.59 -17.03
CA PRO A 313 -6.26 -0.43 -17.05
C PRO A 313 -7.47 0.03 -16.24
N THR A 314 -8.68 -0.26 -16.69
CA THR A 314 -9.89 0.15 -15.98
C THR A 314 -10.18 -0.83 -14.85
N ILE A 315 -9.85 -0.44 -13.62
CA ILE A 315 -10.05 -1.26 -12.42
C ILE A 315 -10.97 -0.54 -11.47
N ARG A 316 -12.03 -1.21 -11.01
CA ARG A 316 -13.07 -0.60 -10.19
C ARG A 316 -13.20 -1.27 -8.83
N ILE A 317 -13.43 -0.47 -7.79
CA ILE A 317 -13.92 -0.94 -6.49
C ILE A 317 -15.45 -0.86 -6.50
N VAL A 318 -16.11 -1.95 -6.11
CA VAL A 318 -17.57 -2.05 -6.03
C VAL A 318 -17.95 -2.72 -4.72
N ASN A 319 -18.94 -2.19 -4.02
CA ASN A 319 -19.50 -2.88 -2.85
C ASN A 319 -20.28 -4.11 -3.30
N GLN A 320 -20.24 -5.17 -2.49
CA GLN A 320 -20.95 -6.43 -2.76
C GLN A 320 -22.42 -6.23 -3.15
N THR A 321 -23.13 -5.31 -2.50
CA THR A 321 -24.54 -4.99 -2.77
C THR A 321 -24.80 -4.42 -4.16
N ASN A 322 -23.76 -3.90 -4.82
CA ASN A 322 -23.83 -3.29 -6.16
C ASN A 322 -23.42 -4.26 -7.27
N VAL A 323 -22.99 -5.48 -6.93
CA VAL A 323 -22.68 -6.52 -7.91
C VAL A 323 -23.96 -7.28 -8.26
N THR A 324 -24.78 -6.67 -9.10
CA THR A 324 -26.02 -7.26 -9.64
C THR A 324 -25.77 -7.95 -10.98
N ASP A 325 -26.72 -8.75 -11.46
CA ASP A 325 -26.66 -9.33 -12.81
C ASP A 325 -26.52 -8.27 -13.91
N ASP A 326 -27.15 -7.11 -13.71
CA ASP A 326 -27.05 -5.98 -14.64
C ASP A 326 -25.63 -5.41 -14.68
N PHE A 327 -25.00 -5.25 -13.50
CA PHE A 327 -23.59 -4.86 -13.41
C PHE A 327 -22.69 -5.89 -14.12
N ILE A 328 -22.91 -7.19 -13.88
CA ILE A 328 -22.12 -8.28 -14.48
C ILE A 328 -22.28 -8.31 -16.00
N ARG A 329 -23.46 -8.02 -16.54
CA ARG A 329 -23.70 -8.02 -18.00
C ARG A 329 -23.24 -6.75 -18.70
N ASN A 330 -23.41 -5.59 -18.08
CA ASN A 330 -23.26 -4.30 -18.78
C ASN A 330 -21.99 -3.53 -18.41
N VAL A 331 -21.50 -3.69 -17.18
CA VAL A 331 -20.35 -2.90 -16.67
C VAL A 331 -19.09 -3.76 -16.61
N ALA A 332 -19.18 -4.92 -15.96
CA ALA A 332 -18.05 -5.81 -15.72
C ALA A 332 -17.26 -6.17 -17.00
N PRO A 333 -17.88 -6.49 -18.16
CA PRO A 333 -17.13 -6.91 -19.34
C PRO A 333 -16.18 -5.84 -19.91
N ASN A 334 -16.40 -4.56 -19.56
CA ASN A 334 -15.57 -3.43 -19.98
C ASN A 334 -14.41 -3.12 -19.01
N LEU A 335 -14.29 -3.88 -17.91
CA LEU A 335 -13.23 -3.72 -16.93
C LEU A 335 -12.04 -4.64 -17.24
N GLN A 336 -10.90 -4.30 -16.65
CA GLN A 336 -9.66 -5.08 -16.70
C GLN A 336 -9.24 -5.60 -15.33
N GLY A 337 -10.03 -5.29 -14.30
CA GLY A 337 -9.89 -5.79 -12.94
C GLY A 337 -11.06 -5.32 -12.09
N LEU A 338 -11.43 -6.11 -11.08
CA LEU A 338 -12.53 -5.77 -10.19
C LEU A 338 -12.15 -6.07 -8.74
N VAL A 339 -12.35 -5.08 -7.87
CA VAL A 339 -12.26 -5.24 -6.42
C VAL A 339 -13.67 -5.21 -5.86
N VAL A 340 -14.08 -6.29 -5.20
CA VAL A 340 -15.38 -6.40 -4.54
C VAL A 340 -15.19 -6.23 -3.05
N ASN A 341 -15.74 -5.15 -2.50
CA ASN A 341 -15.77 -4.92 -1.05
C ASN A 341 -16.94 -5.69 -0.43
N ILE A 342 -16.63 -6.77 0.29
CA ILE A 342 -17.62 -7.64 0.92
C ILE A 342 -18.08 -7.07 2.26
N THR A 343 -19.39 -7.08 2.49
CA THR A 343 -20.00 -6.61 3.74
C THR A 343 -20.47 -7.76 4.63
N GLY A 344 -20.53 -9.00 4.11
CA GLY A 344 -20.90 -10.20 4.86
C GLY A 344 -20.60 -11.50 4.11
N THR A 345 -20.73 -12.64 4.79
CA THR A 345 -20.58 -13.99 4.22
C THR A 345 -21.87 -14.80 4.38
N PRO A 346 -22.17 -15.75 3.46
CA PRO A 346 -21.42 -16.08 2.24
C PRO A 346 -21.83 -15.20 1.05
N PHE A 347 -20.89 -15.01 0.11
CA PHE A 347 -21.16 -14.35 -1.16
C PHE A 347 -21.74 -15.36 -2.15
N THR A 348 -22.94 -15.09 -2.67
CA THR A 348 -23.71 -16.05 -3.47
C THR A 348 -23.91 -15.62 -4.93
N THR A 349 -23.41 -14.45 -5.37
CA THR A 349 -23.67 -14.04 -6.75
C THR A 349 -22.82 -14.84 -7.73
N THR A 350 -23.51 -15.53 -8.63
CA THR A 350 -22.97 -16.32 -9.73
C THR A 350 -22.53 -15.41 -10.88
N GLY A 351 -21.53 -15.83 -11.66
CA GLY A 351 -21.14 -15.16 -12.91
C GLY A 351 -19.89 -14.27 -12.82
N LEU A 352 -19.42 -13.90 -11.62
CA LEU A 352 -18.11 -13.25 -11.51
C LEU A 352 -16.94 -14.16 -11.93
N GLN A 353 -17.13 -15.48 -11.78
CA GLN A 353 -16.11 -16.49 -12.08
C GLN A 353 -15.89 -16.68 -13.59
N SER A 354 -16.86 -16.27 -14.42
CA SER A 354 -16.73 -16.31 -15.88
C SER A 354 -15.98 -15.10 -16.47
N LEU A 355 -15.66 -14.10 -15.64
CA LEU A 355 -14.89 -12.94 -16.09
C LEU A 355 -13.46 -13.36 -16.42
N ARG A 356 -12.91 -12.81 -17.52
CA ARG A 356 -11.56 -13.16 -18.03
C ARG A 356 -10.43 -12.37 -17.39
N TYR A 357 -10.73 -11.58 -16.36
CA TYR A 357 -9.78 -10.73 -15.67
C TYR A 357 -9.83 -10.99 -14.16
N PRO A 358 -8.80 -10.57 -13.41
CA PRO A 358 -8.75 -10.78 -11.97
C PRO A 358 -9.90 -10.08 -11.21
N VAL A 359 -10.57 -10.86 -10.36
CA VAL A 359 -11.55 -10.36 -9.40
C VAL A 359 -11.02 -10.63 -7.99
N MET A 360 -10.86 -9.59 -7.19
CA MET A 360 -10.36 -9.68 -5.83
C MET A 360 -11.43 -9.28 -4.81
N PHE A 361 -11.63 -10.09 -3.79
CA PHE A 361 -12.58 -9.80 -2.71
C PHE A 361 -11.84 -9.29 -1.49
N VAL A 362 -12.23 -8.13 -0.99
CA VAL A 362 -11.63 -7.46 0.16
C VAL A 362 -12.72 -7.07 1.13
N LYS A 363 -12.35 -6.74 2.36
CA LYS A 363 -13.30 -6.28 3.37
C LYS A 363 -12.83 -4.96 3.96
N ASP A 364 -13.62 -3.91 3.75
CA ASP A 364 -13.42 -2.59 4.32
C ASP A 364 -14.04 -2.54 5.73
N GLN A 365 -13.19 -2.59 6.76
CA GLN A 365 -13.62 -2.43 8.15
C GLN A 365 -12.57 -1.65 8.94
N GLN A 366 -13.03 -0.95 9.97
CA GLN A 366 -12.19 -0.26 10.97
C GLN A 366 -11.30 -1.20 11.81
N GLN A 367 -11.53 -2.51 11.70
CA GLN A 367 -10.78 -3.56 12.39
C GLN A 367 -10.07 -4.46 11.38
N LEU A 368 -8.99 -5.14 11.81
CA LEU A 368 -8.23 -6.06 10.96
C LEU A 368 -9.17 -7.13 10.41
N ALA A 369 -9.53 -7.00 9.14
CA ALA A 369 -10.44 -7.90 8.45
C ALA A 369 -9.62 -8.77 7.50
N PHE A 370 -9.77 -10.09 7.65
CA PHE A 370 -9.13 -11.07 6.80
C PHE A 370 -10.16 -11.71 5.87
N VAL A 371 -9.91 -11.65 4.57
CA VAL A 371 -10.65 -12.42 3.57
C VAL A 371 -9.82 -13.64 3.20
N SER A 372 -10.27 -14.81 3.64
CA SER A 372 -9.64 -16.10 3.34
C SER A 372 -10.20 -16.71 2.05
N LYS A 373 -9.53 -17.75 1.53
CA LYS A 373 -10.04 -18.55 0.39
C LYS A 373 -11.42 -19.17 0.63
N TRP A 374 -11.80 -19.39 1.88
CA TRP A 374 -13.10 -19.95 2.26
C TRP A 374 -14.22 -18.92 2.25
N ASN A 375 -13.89 -17.64 2.17
CA ASN A 375 -14.87 -16.55 2.12
C ASN A 375 -15.25 -16.17 0.68
N VAL A 376 -14.60 -16.76 -0.32
CA VAL A 376 -14.74 -16.37 -1.72
C VAL A 376 -15.06 -17.58 -2.60
N PRO A 377 -15.81 -17.40 -3.71
CA PRO A 377 -16.03 -18.48 -4.66
C PRO A 377 -14.73 -18.97 -5.31
N THR A 378 -14.70 -20.24 -5.73
CA THR A 378 -13.57 -20.80 -6.50
C THR A 378 -13.29 -19.95 -7.74
N GLY A 379 -12.01 -19.67 -8.00
CA GLY A 379 -11.56 -18.83 -9.12
C GLY A 379 -11.44 -17.33 -8.79
N ILE A 380 -11.98 -16.90 -7.65
CA ILE A 380 -11.85 -15.53 -7.15
C ILE A 380 -10.63 -15.42 -6.23
N ILE A 381 -9.96 -14.26 -6.27
CA ILE A 381 -8.80 -13.99 -5.43
C ILE A 381 -9.28 -13.46 -4.08
N PRO A 382 -9.06 -14.15 -2.96
CA PRO A 382 -9.30 -13.55 -1.65
C PRO A 382 -8.27 -12.45 -1.41
N GLY A 383 -8.65 -11.34 -0.79
CA GLY A 383 -7.77 -10.18 -0.61
C GLY A 383 -6.90 -10.24 0.66
N GLY A 384 -7.07 -11.26 1.50
CA GLY A 384 -6.38 -11.33 2.79
C GLY A 384 -6.68 -10.11 3.65
N TYR A 385 -5.63 -9.41 4.07
CA TYR A 385 -5.74 -8.18 4.86
C TYR A 385 -5.75 -6.89 4.04
N LEU A 386 -5.73 -6.97 2.70
CA LEU A 386 -5.66 -5.77 1.87
C LEU A 386 -6.93 -4.92 2.00
N SER A 387 -6.74 -3.61 2.13
CA SER A 387 -7.83 -2.65 1.97
C SER A 387 -8.29 -2.60 0.50
N PRO A 388 -9.50 -2.06 0.22
CA PRO A 388 -9.94 -1.89 -1.16
C PRO A 388 -8.99 -1.08 -2.04
N ALA A 389 -8.40 0.00 -1.51
CA ALA A 389 -7.43 0.80 -2.25
C ALA A 389 -6.13 0.04 -2.54
N GLN A 390 -5.62 -0.74 -1.57
CA GLN A 390 -4.43 -1.57 -1.76
C GLN A 390 -4.68 -2.69 -2.77
N ALA A 391 -5.82 -3.36 -2.70
CA ALA A 391 -6.21 -4.36 -3.70
C ALA A 391 -6.33 -3.75 -5.11
N GLN A 392 -6.90 -2.55 -5.21
CA GLN A 392 -7.00 -1.87 -6.51
C GLN A 392 -5.62 -1.53 -7.06
N LEU A 393 -4.72 -0.97 -6.23
CA LEU A 393 -3.33 -0.71 -6.60
C LEU A 393 -2.58 -1.98 -7.01
N PHE A 394 -2.80 -3.09 -6.30
CA PHE A 394 -2.24 -4.38 -6.66
C PHE A 394 -2.68 -4.82 -8.05
N LEU A 395 -4.00 -4.75 -8.35
CA LEU A 395 -4.52 -5.09 -9.66
C LEU A 395 -4.01 -4.15 -10.76
N TYR A 396 -3.80 -2.85 -10.47
CA TYR A 396 -3.19 -1.91 -11.41
C TYR A 396 -1.79 -2.35 -11.81
N VAL A 397 -0.95 -2.69 -10.82
CA VAL A 397 0.41 -3.19 -11.07
C VAL A 397 0.35 -4.48 -11.87
N ALA A 398 -0.53 -5.41 -11.49
CA ALA A 398 -0.64 -6.70 -12.14
C ALA A 398 -1.05 -6.56 -13.62
N ALA A 399 -2.09 -5.78 -13.91
CA ALA A 399 -2.58 -5.56 -15.27
C ALA A 399 -1.55 -4.82 -16.15
N LEU A 400 -0.89 -3.76 -15.63
CA LEU A 400 0.15 -3.04 -16.37
C LEU A 400 1.36 -3.91 -16.68
N ASN A 401 1.63 -4.91 -15.84
CA ASN A 401 2.70 -5.88 -16.03
C ASN A 401 2.24 -7.17 -16.71
N ASN A 402 1.03 -7.22 -17.29
CA ASN A 402 0.48 -8.41 -17.93
C ASN A 402 0.55 -9.68 -17.05
N ALA A 403 0.54 -9.50 -15.73
CA ALA A 403 0.37 -10.57 -14.77
C ALA A 403 -1.12 -10.56 -14.44
N THR A 404 -1.90 -11.44 -15.05
CA THR A 404 -3.37 -11.41 -14.92
C THR A 404 -3.97 -12.76 -14.58
N SER A 405 -3.16 -13.78 -14.26
CA SER A 405 -3.64 -15.13 -13.96
C SER A 405 -4.10 -15.27 -12.49
N PRO A 406 -5.41 -15.38 -12.23
CA PRO A 406 -5.94 -15.40 -10.86
C PRO A 406 -5.57 -16.67 -10.09
N ALA A 407 -5.46 -17.81 -10.79
CA ALA A 407 -5.10 -19.10 -10.21
C ALA A 407 -3.70 -19.10 -9.58
N ALA A 408 -2.79 -18.28 -10.10
CA ALA A 408 -1.45 -18.15 -9.55
C ALA A 408 -1.42 -17.31 -8.27
N TRP A 409 -2.44 -16.50 -7.98
CA TRP A 409 -2.46 -15.57 -6.85
C TRP A 409 -3.27 -16.04 -5.66
N SER A 410 -4.32 -16.84 -5.90
CA SER A 410 -5.19 -17.39 -4.85
C SER A 410 -4.48 -18.33 -3.87
N GLN A 411 -3.31 -18.84 -4.24
CA GLN A 411 -2.42 -19.61 -3.36
C GLN A 411 -1.63 -18.73 -2.37
N TRP A 412 -1.49 -17.42 -2.65
CA TRP A 412 -0.73 -16.49 -1.81
C TRP A 412 -1.64 -15.62 -0.96
N PHE A 413 -2.68 -15.08 -1.58
CA PHE A 413 -3.70 -14.36 -0.85
C PHE A 413 -4.72 -15.35 -0.31
N GLY A 414 -5.10 -15.22 0.97
CA GLY A 414 -6.07 -16.10 1.62
C GLY A 414 -5.48 -17.23 2.47
N ASN A 415 -4.15 -17.31 2.59
CA ASN A 415 -3.46 -18.04 3.65
C ASN A 415 -2.94 -17.05 4.71
N PRO A 416 -3.41 -17.09 5.97
CA PRO A 416 -2.96 -16.17 7.00
C PRO A 416 -1.46 -16.30 7.32
N ASP A 417 -0.83 -17.43 7.01
CA ASP A 417 0.59 -17.67 7.30
C ASP A 417 1.57 -17.01 6.30
N ILE A 418 1.03 -16.44 5.21
CA ILE A 418 1.79 -15.88 4.07
C ILE A 418 1.78 -14.35 4.05
N ILE A 419 0.84 -13.68 4.75
CA ILE A 419 0.69 -12.21 4.72
C ILE A 419 1.26 -11.55 5.97
#